data_AF-A0A957HWT8-F1
#
_entry.id   AF-A0A957HWT8-F1
#
_cell.length_a   1.000
_cell.length_b   1.000
_cell.length_c   1.000
_cell.angle_alpha   90.00
_cell.angle_beta   90.00
_cell.angle_gamma   90.00
#
_symmetry.space_group_name_H-M   'P 1'
#
loop_
_entity.id
_entity.type
_entity.pdbx_description
1 polymer ?
#
loop_
_entity_poly.entity_id
_entity_poly.type
_entity_poly.pdbx_seq_one_letter_code
_entity_poly.pdbx_strand_id
1 'polypeptide(L)'
;MSRLRSRLEQVHQALIDAEADLADQMADIAAFEFEFEAHVGQLLDRLTAVETEVNTYLARIRQMRDEQKFGEGYTSVERQYQDTWTPSSKKAATEPLPTPKPPPTPNEVQIKKLYRRLARAFHPDMAQDEADRAYRTQMMAAINDAYAARSMAELIAIEQELAVQEKKVETAVSPRDALSETDMIVALQNEIKRCRRRLQEVELEMQTMHNRSMVVLALEVKLAQKEGRNVLDEMAADIERRIARKTVELDMLRAQFSNLER
;
A
#
# COMPACT_ATOMS: atom_id res chain seq x y z
N MET A 1 16.78 29.41 -25.88
CA MET A 1 15.60 28.52 -26.09
C MET A 1 15.93 27.05 -26.29
N SER A 2 16.68 26.63 -27.33
CA SER A 2 16.98 25.20 -27.60
C SER A 2 17.62 24.43 -26.43
N ARG A 3 18.63 25.00 -25.75
CA ARG A 3 19.25 24.38 -24.56
C ARG A 3 18.29 24.17 -23.39
N LEU A 4 17.34 25.10 -23.17
CA LEU A 4 16.36 24.99 -22.09
C LEU A 4 15.33 23.89 -22.39
N ARG A 5 14.86 23.81 -23.64
CA ARG A 5 13.96 22.73 -24.08
C ARG A 5 14.60 21.35 -23.96
N SER A 6 15.86 21.21 -24.37
CA SER A 6 16.61 19.96 -24.19
C SER A 6 16.81 19.60 -22.71
N ARG A 7 17.05 20.60 -21.85
CA ARG A 7 17.17 20.38 -20.40
C ARG A 7 15.84 19.94 -19.77
N LEU A 8 14.73 20.52 -20.21
CA LEU A 8 13.39 20.16 -19.77
C LEU A 8 13.07 18.71 -20.15
N GLU A 9 13.32 18.34 -21.41
CA GLU A 9 13.14 16.97 -21.89
C GLU A 9 13.94 15.94 -21.06
N GLN A 10 15.21 16.25 -20.74
CA GLN A 10 16.05 15.39 -19.91
C GLN A 10 15.48 15.20 -18.49
N VAL A 11 14.99 16.28 -17.87
CA VAL A 11 14.40 16.21 -16.53
C VAL A 11 13.05 15.48 -16.56
N HIS A 12 12.26 15.67 -17.60
CA HIS A 12 10.98 14.96 -17.79
C HIS A 12 11.20 13.46 -17.97
N GLN A 13 12.16 13.07 -18.81
CA GLN A 13 12.46 11.66 -19.02
C GLN A 13 12.95 11.00 -17.71
N ALA A 14 13.81 11.69 -16.96
CA ALA A 14 14.26 11.22 -15.65
C ALA A 14 13.10 11.08 -14.65
N LEU A 15 12.15 12.04 -14.64
CA LEU A 15 10.98 11.98 -13.78
C LEU A 15 10.07 10.80 -14.13
N ILE A 16 9.76 10.59 -15.41
CA ILE A 16 8.93 9.47 -15.86
C ILE A 16 9.57 8.13 -15.50
N ASP A 17 10.89 8.00 -15.70
CA ASP A 17 11.60 6.77 -15.37
C ASP A 17 11.61 6.53 -13.85
N ALA A 18 11.83 7.56 -13.03
CA ALA A 18 11.79 7.45 -11.56
C ALA A 18 10.39 7.12 -11.03
N GLU A 19 9.33 7.75 -11.55
CA GLU A 19 7.95 7.43 -11.17
C GLU A 19 7.55 6.02 -11.60
N ALA A 20 8.05 5.55 -12.75
CA ALA A 20 7.84 4.18 -13.17
C ALA A 20 8.55 3.17 -12.25
N ASP A 21 9.77 3.45 -11.82
CA ASP A 21 10.49 2.60 -10.90
C ASP A 21 9.86 2.59 -9.49
N LEU A 22 9.32 3.73 -9.02
CA LEU A 22 8.53 3.78 -7.79
C LEU A 22 7.25 2.93 -7.91
N ALA A 23 6.52 3.05 -9.03
CA ALA A 23 5.33 2.25 -9.28
C ALA A 23 5.63 0.75 -9.31
N ASP A 24 6.74 0.33 -9.92
CA ASP A 24 7.22 -1.05 -9.91
C ASP A 24 7.47 -1.55 -8.47
N GLN A 25 8.16 -0.76 -7.65
CA GLN A 25 8.42 -1.13 -6.25
C GLN A 25 7.13 -1.23 -5.44
N MET A 26 6.21 -0.29 -5.59
CA MET A 26 4.91 -0.33 -4.91
C MET A 26 4.08 -1.54 -5.32
N ALA A 27 4.05 -1.88 -6.61
CA ALA A 27 3.34 -3.05 -7.11
C ALA A 27 3.96 -4.37 -6.62
N ASP A 28 5.28 -4.44 -6.42
CA ASP A 28 5.95 -5.61 -5.86
C ASP A 28 5.67 -5.75 -4.35
N ILE A 29 5.62 -4.64 -3.61
CA ILE A 29 5.26 -4.63 -2.18
C ILE A 29 3.81 -5.06 -2.00
N ALA A 30 2.89 -4.49 -2.76
CA ALA A 30 1.46 -4.82 -2.68
C ALA A 30 1.20 -6.30 -3.02
N ALA A 31 1.92 -6.86 -3.98
CA ALA A 31 1.84 -8.29 -4.30
C ALA A 31 2.34 -9.15 -3.14
N PHE A 32 3.45 -8.76 -2.50
CA PHE A 32 3.94 -9.46 -1.32
C PHE A 32 3.00 -9.34 -0.12
N GLU A 33 2.42 -8.16 0.11
CA GLU A 33 1.40 -7.94 1.15
C GLU A 33 0.18 -8.85 0.94
N PHE A 34 -0.27 -9.03 -0.31
CA PHE A 34 -1.33 -9.98 -0.64
C PHE A 34 -0.94 -11.42 -0.27
N GLU A 35 0.24 -11.87 -0.68
CA GLU A 35 0.72 -13.22 -0.40
C GLU A 35 0.88 -13.47 1.10
N PHE A 36 1.45 -12.51 1.82
CA PHE A 36 1.61 -12.54 3.27
C PHE A 36 0.26 -12.63 3.97
N GLU A 37 -0.70 -11.77 3.60
CA GLU A 37 -2.04 -11.78 4.18
C GLU A 37 -2.78 -13.09 3.89
N ALA A 38 -2.66 -13.61 2.67
CA ALA A 38 -3.27 -14.88 2.28
C ALA A 38 -2.70 -16.08 3.06
N HIS A 39 -1.39 -16.08 3.38
CA HIS A 39 -0.76 -17.18 4.12
C HIS A 39 -0.91 -17.03 5.64
N VAL A 40 -0.77 -15.81 6.17
CA VAL A 40 -0.57 -15.57 7.60
C VAL A 40 -1.72 -14.77 8.24
N GLY A 41 -2.50 -14.02 7.45
CA GLY A 41 -3.56 -13.14 7.94
C GLY A 41 -4.61 -13.86 8.79
N GLN A 42 -5.19 -14.94 8.26
CA GLN A 42 -6.20 -15.73 9.00
C GLN A 42 -5.66 -16.32 10.31
N LEU A 43 -4.36 -16.67 10.34
CA LEU A 43 -3.72 -17.19 11.55
C LEU A 43 -3.52 -16.08 12.60
N LEU A 44 -3.15 -14.87 12.18
CA LEU A 44 -3.04 -13.72 13.08
C LEU A 44 -4.39 -13.31 13.66
N ASP A 45 -5.44 -13.31 12.85
CA ASP A 45 -6.81 -13.05 13.31
C ASP A 45 -7.25 -14.08 14.35
N ARG A 46 -7.00 -15.36 14.06
CA ARG A 46 -7.32 -16.44 14.98
C ARG A 46 -6.52 -16.34 16.28
N LEU A 47 -5.24 -16.01 16.21
CA LEU A 47 -4.41 -15.80 17.41
C LEU A 47 -4.96 -14.65 18.25
N THR A 48 -5.31 -13.53 17.62
CA THR A 48 -5.89 -12.37 18.28
C THR A 48 -7.22 -12.72 18.95
N ALA A 49 -8.09 -13.47 18.26
CA ALA A 49 -9.35 -13.94 18.83
C ALA A 49 -9.11 -14.76 20.11
N VAL A 50 -8.21 -15.75 20.07
CA VAL A 50 -7.90 -16.57 21.26
C VAL A 50 -7.28 -15.73 22.37
N GLU A 51 -6.36 -14.81 22.07
CA GLU A 51 -5.76 -13.92 23.06
C GLU A 51 -6.81 -13.00 23.74
N THR A 52 -7.79 -12.49 22.98
CA THR A 52 -8.89 -11.70 23.56
C THR A 52 -9.79 -12.53 24.46
N GLU A 53 -10.05 -13.79 24.11
CA GLU A 53 -10.80 -14.70 24.98
C GLU A 53 -10.03 -15.02 26.26
N VAL A 54 -8.73 -15.31 26.17
CA VAL A 54 -7.86 -15.53 27.34
C VAL A 54 -7.92 -14.35 28.30
N ASN A 55 -7.77 -13.13 27.77
CA ASN A 55 -7.84 -11.91 28.57
C ASN A 55 -9.22 -11.73 29.21
N THR A 56 -10.29 -12.07 28.50
CA THR A 56 -11.66 -12.02 29.01
C THR A 56 -11.84 -12.99 30.19
N TYR A 57 -11.39 -14.23 30.07
CA TYR A 57 -11.48 -15.20 31.16
C TYR A 57 -10.60 -14.84 32.35
N LEU A 58 -9.40 -14.32 32.13
CA LEU A 58 -8.54 -13.79 33.20
C LEU A 58 -9.25 -12.67 33.98
N ALA A 59 -9.88 -11.73 33.28
CA ALA A 59 -10.64 -10.65 33.92
C ALA A 59 -11.84 -11.17 34.72
N ARG A 60 -12.60 -12.14 34.18
CA ARG A 60 -13.73 -12.77 34.88
C ARG A 60 -13.30 -13.56 36.13
N ILE A 61 -12.24 -14.35 36.04
CA ILE A 61 -11.70 -15.10 37.19
C ILE A 61 -11.22 -14.15 38.29
N ARG A 62 -10.52 -13.07 37.92
CA ARG A 62 -10.10 -12.04 38.89
C ARG A 62 -11.32 -11.44 39.59
N GLN A 63 -12.36 -11.08 38.83
CA GLN A 63 -13.59 -10.53 39.39
C GLN A 63 -14.25 -11.46 40.41
N MET A 64 -14.48 -12.73 40.07
CA MET A 64 -15.14 -13.64 41.01
C MET A 64 -14.31 -13.87 42.28
N ARG A 65 -12.98 -13.91 42.16
CA ARG A 65 -12.09 -14.01 43.32
C ARG A 65 -12.13 -12.76 44.22
N ASP A 66 -12.22 -11.59 43.61
CA ASP A 66 -12.36 -10.33 44.34
C ASP A 66 -13.72 -10.26 45.04
N GLU A 67 -14.81 -10.65 44.37
CA GLU A 67 -16.15 -10.75 44.96
C GLU A 67 -16.21 -11.76 46.12
N GLN A 68 -15.56 -12.93 45.98
CA GLN A 68 -15.45 -13.91 47.08
C GLN A 68 -14.68 -13.39 48.29
N LYS A 69 -13.66 -12.54 48.09
CA LYS A 69 -12.82 -12.02 49.17
C LYS A 69 -13.36 -10.75 49.83
N PHE A 70 -13.99 -9.88 49.05
CA PHE A 70 -14.34 -8.53 49.47
C PHE A 70 -15.85 -8.26 49.44
N GLY A 71 -16.66 -9.23 49.02
CA GLY A 71 -18.12 -9.14 48.94
C GLY A 71 -18.64 -8.71 47.56
N GLU A 72 -19.94 -8.96 47.33
CA GLU A 72 -20.62 -8.57 46.08
C GLU A 72 -20.50 -7.07 45.81
N GLY A 73 -20.13 -6.71 44.58
CA GLY A 73 -19.99 -5.32 44.14
C GLY A 73 -18.63 -4.66 44.39
N TYR A 74 -17.65 -5.39 44.96
CA TYR A 74 -16.29 -4.87 45.07
C TYR A 74 -15.65 -4.75 43.68
N THR A 75 -15.28 -3.52 43.30
CA THR A 75 -14.49 -3.22 42.10
C THR A 75 -13.13 -2.68 42.55
N SER A 76 -12.04 -3.30 42.09
CA SER A 76 -10.69 -2.84 42.44
C SER A 76 -10.40 -1.45 41.86
N VAL A 77 -9.60 -0.67 42.57
CA VAL A 77 -9.16 0.68 42.15
C VAL A 77 -8.49 0.64 40.77
N GLU A 78 -7.73 -0.42 40.49
CA GLU A 78 -7.08 -0.67 39.21
C GLU A 78 -8.09 -0.80 38.06
N ARG A 79 -9.22 -1.50 38.29
CA ARG A 79 -10.28 -1.67 37.29
C ARG A 79 -11.05 -0.37 37.05
N GLN A 80 -11.34 0.37 38.12
CA GLN A 80 -11.95 1.71 38.00
C GLN A 80 -11.05 2.67 37.21
N TYR A 81 -9.73 2.61 37.43
CA TYR A 81 -8.78 3.39 36.65
C TYR A 81 -8.75 2.96 35.18
N GLN A 82 -8.72 1.66 34.89
CA GLN A 82 -8.78 1.18 33.51
C GLN A 82 -10.08 1.62 32.83
N ASP A 83 -11.24 1.42 33.43
CA ASP A 83 -12.53 1.78 32.82
C ASP A 83 -12.71 3.30 32.60
N THR A 84 -12.08 4.13 33.44
CA THR A 84 -12.19 5.60 33.35
C THR A 84 -11.09 6.25 32.50
N TRP A 85 -9.91 5.65 32.41
CA TRP A 85 -8.72 6.26 31.78
C TRP A 85 -8.15 5.48 30.60
N THR A 86 -8.54 4.23 30.34
CA THR A 86 -8.25 3.64 29.02
C THR A 86 -9.22 4.20 27.99
N PRO A 87 -8.73 4.94 26.97
CA PRO A 87 -9.56 5.19 25.81
C PRO A 87 -9.91 3.83 25.25
N SER A 88 -11.20 3.50 25.20
CA SER A 88 -11.70 2.30 24.56
C SER A 88 -11.15 2.26 23.14
N SER A 89 -10.08 1.50 22.92
CA SER A 89 -9.45 1.26 21.61
C SER A 89 -10.33 0.40 20.71
N LYS A 90 -11.61 0.22 21.06
CA LYS A 90 -12.67 -0.20 20.17
C LYS A 90 -13.03 0.93 19.20
N LYS A 91 -12.12 1.22 18.28
CA LYS A 91 -12.35 1.72 16.92
C LYS A 91 -11.01 1.99 16.22
N ALA A 92 -10.17 0.97 16.12
CA ALA A 92 -9.55 0.71 14.83
C ALA A 92 -10.44 -0.36 14.17
N ALA A 93 -11.64 0.06 13.74
CA ALA A 93 -12.19 -0.57 12.55
C ALA A 93 -11.16 -0.20 11.50
N THR A 94 -10.24 -1.13 11.23
CA THR A 94 -9.42 -1.12 10.04
C THR A 94 -10.39 -0.77 8.93
N GLU A 95 -10.29 0.44 8.38
CA GLU A 95 -10.88 0.70 7.08
C GLU A 95 -10.42 -0.49 6.22
N PRO A 96 -11.31 -1.12 5.44
CA PRO A 96 -10.89 -2.19 4.57
C PRO A 96 -9.75 -1.63 3.73
N LEU A 97 -8.52 -2.04 4.04
CA LEU A 97 -7.41 -1.88 3.14
C LEU A 97 -7.92 -2.44 1.81
N PRO A 98 -7.76 -1.69 0.69
CA PRO A 98 -8.26 -2.13 -0.60
C PRO A 98 -7.88 -3.58 -0.75
N THR A 99 -8.88 -4.46 -0.88
CA THR A 99 -8.69 -5.91 -0.91
C THR A 99 -7.56 -6.17 -1.89
N PRO A 100 -6.42 -6.69 -1.41
CA PRO A 100 -5.28 -6.78 -2.29
C PRO A 100 -5.68 -7.73 -3.43
N LYS A 101 -5.50 -7.27 -4.67
CA LYS A 101 -6.05 -7.96 -5.85
C LYS A 101 -5.20 -9.19 -6.15
N PRO A 102 -5.80 -10.30 -6.62
CA PRO A 102 -5.07 -11.54 -6.90
C PRO A 102 -3.93 -11.29 -7.90
N PRO A 103 -2.79 -11.99 -7.78
CA PRO A 103 -1.63 -11.78 -8.65
C PRO A 103 -1.92 -12.26 -10.08
N PRO A 104 -1.73 -11.43 -11.12
CA PRO A 104 -1.83 -11.88 -12.51
C PRO A 104 -0.47 -12.35 -13.06
N THR A 105 -0.50 -13.61 -13.52
CA THR A 105 0.16 -14.33 -14.65
C THR A 105 1.48 -13.85 -15.33
N PRO A 106 2.19 -14.74 -16.07
CA PRO A 106 3.62 -14.64 -16.47
C PRO A 106 4.07 -13.52 -17.44
N ASN A 107 3.29 -12.45 -17.61
CA ASN A 107 3.59 -11.37 -18.58
C ASN A 107 4.11 -10.07 -17.92
N GLU A 108 4.70 -10.13 -16.72
CA GLU A 108 5.21 -8.96 -16.00
C GLU A 108 6.12 -8.05 -16.84
N VAL A 109 7.03 -8.65 -17.62
CA VAL A 109 7.95 -7.88 -18.48
C VAL A 109 7.18 -7.10 -19.56
N GLN A 110 6.09 -7.66 -20.08
CA GLN A 110 5.26 -7.00 -21.08
C GLN A 110 4.39 -5.91 -20.44
N ILE A 111 3.84 -6.17 -19.26
CA ILE A 111 3.07 -5.21 -18.46
C ILE A 111 3.93 -3.99 -18.11
N LYS A 112 5.15 -4.21 -17.58
CA LYS A 112 6.11 -3.14 -17.27
C LYS A 112 6.47 -2.31 -18.50
N LYS A 113 6.72 -2.97 -19.65
CA LYS A 113 7.01 -2.29 -20.91
C LYS A 113 5.84 -1.45 -21.41
N LEU A 114 4.62 -1.99 -21.33
CA LEU A 114 3.41 -1.31 -21.79
C LEU A 114 3.08 -0.12 -20.87
N TYR A 115 3.18 -0.30 -19.56
CA TYR A 115 3.04 0.77 -18.58
C TYR A 115 4.04 1.90 -18.83
N ARG A 116 5.35 1.62 -18.96
CA ARG A 116 6.36 2.66 -19.25
C ARG A 116 6.08 3.40 -20.56
N ARG A 117 5.55 2.72 -21.58
CA ARG A 117 5.15 3.35 -22.85
C ARG A 117 3.95 4.28 -22.64
N LEU A 118 2.91 3.82 -21.96
CA LEU A 118 1.69 4.59 -21.70
C LEU A 118 1.95 5.77 -20.76
N ALA A 119 2.76 5.58 -19.71
CA ALA A 119 3.18 6.64 -18.80
C ALA A 119 3.93 7.75 -19.54
N ARG A 120 4.84 7.39 -20.46
CA ARG A 120 5.51 8.37 -21.34
C ARG A 120 4.53 9.11 -22.26
N ALA A 121 3.48 8.45 -22.74
CA ALA A 121 2.51 9.06 -23.65
C ALA A 121 1.51 9.99 -22.93
N PHE A 122 1.07 9.62 -21.72
CA PHE A 122 0.01 10.31 -20.97
C PHE A 122 0.49 11.07 -19.73
N HIS A 123 1.80 11.30 -19.60
CA HIS A 123 2.32 12.02 -18.44
C HIS A 123 1.70 13.44 -18.36
N PRO A 124 1.16 13.86 -17.20
CA PRO A 124 0.51 15.17 -17.07
C PRO A 124 1.47 16.35 -17.25
N ASP A 125 2.78 16.15 -17.07
CA ASP A 125 3.80 17.19 -17.34
C ASP A 125 4.14 17.36 -18.83
N MET A 126 3.56 16.56 -19.73
CA MET A 126 3.65 16.78 -21.18
C MET A 126 2.45 17.58 -21.75
N ALA A 127 1.57 18.08 -20.88
CA ALA A 127 0.38 18.79 -21.28
C ALA A 127 0.67 20.18 -21.88
N GLN A 128 0.00 20.53 -22.99
CA GLN A 128 0.16 21.84 -23.62
C GLN A 128 -0.75 22.92 -23.03
N ASP A 129 -1.89 22.53 -22.47
CA ASP A 129 -2.85 23.41 -21.81
C ASP A 129 -3.44 22.75 -20.55
N GLU A 130 -4.24 23.49 -19.79
CA GLU A 130 -4.84 22.99 -18.55
C GLU A 130 -5.87 21.87 -18.80
N ALA A 131 -6.54 21.87 -19.96
CA ALA A 131 -7.54 20.87 -20.32
C ALA A 131 -6.87 19.52 -20.67
N ASP A 132 -5.78 19.57 -21.44
CA ASP A 132 -4.89 18.47 -21.76
C ASP A 132 -4.23 17.94 -20.48
N ARG A 133 -3.86 18.81 -19.54
CA ARG A 133 -3.34 18.37 -18.23
C ARG A 133 -4.37 17.57 -17.44
N ALA A 134 -5.62 18.04 -17.38
CA ALA A 134 -6.69 17.33 -16.69
C ALA A 134 -6.95 15.96 -17.32
N TYR A 135 -7.01 15.89 -18.66
CA TYR A 135 -7.19 14.63 -19.39
C TYR A 135 -6.04 13.66 -19.15
N ARG A 136 -4.78 14.12 -19.31
CA ARG A 136 -3.58 13.31 -19.05
C ARG A 136 -3.50 12.83 -17.62
N THR A 137 -3.89 13.66 -16.64
CA THR A 137 -3.96 13.25 -15.24
C THR A 137 -4.97 12.12 -15.03
N GLN A 138 -6.15 12.21 -15.65
CA GLN A 138 -7.17 11.16 -15.58
C GLN A 138 -6.68 9.85 -16.22
N MET A 139 -6.03 9.94 -17.39
CA MET A 139 -5.47 8.78 -18.07
C MET A 139 -4.33 8.15 -17.28
N MET A 140 -3.43 8.97 -16.72
CA MET A 140 -2.34 8.48 -15.87
C MET A 140 -2.87 7.77 -14.61
N ALA A 141 -3.96 8.27 -14.01
CA ALA A 141 -4.63 7.57 -12.91
C ALA A 141 -5.18 6.20 -13.36
N ALA A 142 -5.87 6.14 -14.51
CA ALA A 142 -6.37 4.87 -15.04
C ALA A 142 -5.24 3.87 -15.39
N ILE A 143 -4.12 4.37 -15.92
CA ILE A 143 -2.93 3.56 -16.21
C ILE A 143 -2.33 3.02 -14.90
N ASN A 144 -2.22 3.85 -13.86
CA ASN A 144 -1.73 3.44 -12.55
C ASN A 144 -2.64 2.37 -11.92
N ASP A 145 -3.96 2.54 -12.02
CA ASP A 145 -4.93 1.57 -11.50
C ASP A 145 -4.83 0.22 -12.23
N ALA A 146 -4.73 0.25 -13.56
CA ALA A 146 -4.54 -0.94 -14.39
C ALA A 146 -3.20 -1.64 -14.11
N TYR A 147 -2.14 -0.86 -13.87
CA TYR A 147 -0.82 -1.36 -13.52
C TYR A 147 -0.79 -1.98 -12.12
N ALA A 148 -1.42 -1.33 -11.13
CA ALA A 148 -1.59 -1.87 -9.79
C ALA A 148 -2.42 -3.16 -9.78
N ALA A 149 -3.43 -3.24 -10.65
CA ALA A 149 -4.20 -4.46 -10.89
C ALA A 149 -3.44 -5.50 -11.73
N ARG A 150 -2.24 -5.18 -12.25
CA ARG A 150 -1.44 -5.98 -13.20
C ARG A 150 -2.29 -6.52 -14.37
N SER A 151 -3.25 -5.71 -14.82
CA SER A 151 -4.24 -6.07 -15.85
C SER A 151 -3.72 -5.71 -17.23
N MET A 152 -3.21 -6.70 -17.96
CA MET A 152 -2.74 -6.51 -19.35
C MET A 152 -3.88 -6.04 -20.26
N ALA A 153 -5.09 -6.55 -20.06
CA ALA A 153 -6.25 -6.22 -20.89
C ALA A 153 -6.64 -4.73 -20.75
N GLU A 154 -6.61 -4.19 -19.53
CA GLU A 154 -6.90 -2.77 -19.28
C GLU A 154 -5.83 -1.87 -19.87
N LEU A 155 -4.55 -2.22 -19.72
CA LEU A 155 -3.46 -1.45 -20.35
C LEU A 155 -3.56 -1.46 -21.88
N ILE A 156 -3.92 -2.60 -22.49
CA ILE A 156 -4.15 -2.69 -23.95
C ILE A 156 -5.37 -1.83 -24.35
N ALA A 157 -6.44 -1.82 -23.56
CA ALA A 157 -7.61 -0.99 -23.85
C ALA A 157 -7.26 0.51 -23.85
N ILE A 158 -6.45 0.95 -22.88
CA ILE A 158 -5.94 2.32 -22.82
C ILE A 158 -5.02 2.63 -24.02
N GLU A 159 -4.17 1.68 -24.43
CA GLU A 159 -3.31 1.84 -25.64
C GLU A 159 -4.15 1.98 -26.92
N GLN A 160 -5.26 1.24 -27.03
CA GLN A 160 -6.18 1.37 -28.17
C GLN A 160 -6.91 2.71 -28.20
N GLU A 161 -7.29 3.24 -27.04
CA GLU A 161 -7.92 4.56 -26.92
C GLU A 161 -6.95 5.68 -27.32
N LEU A 162 -5.67 5.58 -26.95
CA LEU A 162 -4.60 6.47 -27.43
C LEU A 162 -4.53 6.46 -28.97
N ALA A 163 -4.48 5.27 -29.59
CA ALA A 163 -4.34 5.14 -31.04
C ALA A 163 -5.53 5.73 -31.83
N VAL A 164 -6.72 5.74 -31.24
CA VAL A 164 -7.92 6.38 -31.84
C VAL A 164 -7.86 7.91 -31.71
N GLN A 165 -7.35 8.42 -30.59
CA GLN A 165 -7.20 9.86 -30.33
C GLN A 165 -6.09 10.49 -31.17
N GLU A 166 -4.93 9.84 -31.31
CA GLU A 166 -3.81 10.33 -32.14
C GLU A 166 -4.23 10.53 -33.60
N LYS A 167 -5.07 9.64 -34.15
CA LYS A 167 -5.69 9.79 -35.47
C LYS A 167 -6.67 10.97 -35.60
N LYS A 168 -7.20 11.47 -34.49
CA LYS A 168 -8.18 12.57 -34.45
C LYS A 168 -7.49 13.93 -34.31
N VAL A 169 -6.36 13.99 -33.60
CA VAL A 169 -5.61 15.24 -33.32
C VAL A 169 -4.83 15.76 -34.54
N GLU A 170 -4.51 14.93 -35.54
CA GLU A 170 -3.89 15.38 -36.81
C GLU A 170 -4.72 16.41 -37.61
N THR A 171 -5.95 16.73 -37.19
CA THR A 171 -6.86 17.65 -37.92
C THR A 171 -7.16 18.99 -37.23
N ALA A 172 -6.60 19.29 -36.06
CA ALA A 172 -6.90 20.53 -35.34
C ALA A 172 -5.63 21.25 -34.83
N VAL A 173 -5.05 22.11 -35.67
CA VAL A 173 -4.04 23.10 -35.25
C VAL A 173 -4.76 24.41 -34.93
N SER A 174 -4.84 24.77 -33.66
CA SER A 174 -5.30 26.10 -33.21
C SER A 174 -4.14 27.10 -33.16
N PRO A 175 -4.42 28.42 -33.33
CA PRO A 175 -3.40 29.45 -33.46
C PRO A 175 -2.74 29.76 -32.10
N ARG A 176 -1.41 29.84 -32.06
CA ARG A 176 -0.66 30.27 -30.87
C ARG A 176 -0.69 31.78 -30.72
N ASP A 177 -1.13 32.23 -29.55
CA ASP A 177 -0.85 33.58 -29.07
C ASP A 177 0.66 33.76 -28.83
N ALA A 178 1.21 34.83 -29.41
CA ALA A 178 2.64 35.14 -29.37
C ALA A 178 3.02 35.70 -27.99
N LEU A 179 3.31 34.82 -27.03
CA LEU A 179 4.00 35.19 -25.80
C LEU A 179 5.38 35.81 -26.12
N SER A 180 5.80 36.81 -25.35
CA SER A 180 7.15 37.37 -25.46
C SER A 180 8.21 36.29 -25.23
N GLU A 181 9.34 36.36 -25.93
CA GLU A 181 10.44 35.38 -25.80
C GLU A 181 10.96 35.28 -24.35
N THR A 182 10.86 36.37 -23.59
CA THR A 182 11.19 36.42 -22.15
C THR A 182 10.23 35.59 -21.31
N ASP A 183 8.93 35.66 -21.59
CA ASP A 183 7.89 34.97 -20.83
C ASP A 183 7.96 33.46 -21.07
N MET A 184 8.28 33.05 -22.31
CA MET A 184 8.53 31.65 -22.62
C MET A 184 9.77 31.10 -21.89
N ILE A 185 10.84 31.88 -21.74
CA ILE A 185 12.03 31.46 -21.00
C ILE A 185 11.70 31.26 -19.51
N VAL A 186 10.95 32.18 -18.91
CA VAL A 186 10.52 32.10 -17.51
C VAL A 186 9.60 30.89 -17.28
N ALA A 187 8.64 30.66 -18.19
CA ALA A 187 7.76 29.49 -18.14
C ALA A 187 8.54 28.17 -18.15
N LEU A 188 9.46 28.00 -19.13
CA LEU A 188 10.31 26.80 -19.23
C LEU A 188 11.18 26.60 -17.98
N GLN A 189 11.71 27.66 -17.39
CA GLN A 189 12.50 27.57 -16.16
C GLN A 189 11.68 27.15 -14.94
N ASN A 190 10.46 27.66 -14.82
CA ASN A 190 9.54 27.28 -13.74
C ASN A 190 9.11 25.81 -13.87
N GLU A 191 8.87 25.35 -15.09
CA GLU A 191 8.54 23.97 -15.37
C GLU A 191 9.70 23.02 -15.02
N ILE A 192 10.94 23.35 -15.43
CA ILE A 192 12.14 22.61 -15.02
C ILE A 192 12.26 22.53 -13.49
N LYS A 193 11.98 23.62 -12.77
CA LYS A 193 12.01 23.63 -11.29
C LYS A 193 10.94 22.71 -10.70
N ARG A 194 9.73 22.73 -11.25
CA ARG A 194 8.62 21.87 -10.81
C ARG A 194 8.96 20.40 -10.99
N CYS A 195 9.43 20.00 -12.17
CA CYS A 195 9.79 18.59 -12.43
C CYS A 195 10.97 18.13 -11.58
N ARG A 196 11.97 18.99 -11.34
CA ARG A 196 13.08 18.65 -10.42
C ARG A 196 12.62 18.45 -8.98
N ARG A 197 11.71 19.31 -8.51
CA ARG A 197 11.15 19.16 -7.16
C ARG A 197 10.39 17.84 -7.05
N ARG A 198 9.56 17.51 -8.03
CA ARG A 198 8.83 16.23 -8.05
C ARG A 198 9.78 15.03 -8.10
N LEU A 199 10.84 15.11 -8.91
CA LEU A 199 11.86 14.06 -8.98
C LEU A 199 12.50 13.82 -7.61
N GLN A 200 12.88 14.89 -6.89
CA GLN A 200 13.42 14.78 -5.54
C GLN A 200 12.43 14.17 -4.54
N GLU A 201 11.14 14.52 -4.65
CA GLU A 201 10.09 13.93 -3.81
C GLU A 201 9.96 12.42 -4.07
N VAL A 202 9.94 12.00 -5.34
CA VAL A 202 9.87 10.59 -5.74
C VAL A 202 11.12 9.81 -5.28
N GLU A 203 12.32 10.38 -5.45
CA GLU A 203 13.56 9.77 -4.96
C GLU A 203 13.55 9.57 -3.44
N LEU A 204 13.04 10.55 -2.69
CA LEU A 204 12.89 10.46 -1.23
C LEU A 204 11.84 9.41 -0.84
N GLU A 205 10.71 9.35 -1.54
CA GLU A 205 9.70 8.30 -1.36
C GLU A 205 10.34 6.92 -1.55
N MET A 206 11.08 6.70 -2.65
CA MET A 206 11.80 5.43 -2.88
C MET A 206 12.79 5.10 -1.75
N GLN A 207 13.55 6.08 -1.24
CA GLN A 207 14.50 5.84 -0.14
C GLN A 207 13.79 5.45 1.16
N THR A 208 12.68 6.14 1.49
CA THR A 208 11.93 5.88 2.72
C THR A 208 11.11 4.58 2.68
N MET A 209 10.74 4.10 1.48
CA MET A 209 10.08 2.79 1.32
C MET A 209 10.90 1.64 1.90
N HIS A 210 12.23 1.67 1.77
CA HIS A 210 13.12 0.63 2.27
C HIS A 210 13.08 0.47 3.80
N ASN A 211 12.67 1.52 4.52
CA ASN A 211 12.53 1.49 5.98
C ASN A 211 11.18 0.91 6.44
N ARG A 212 10.26 0.59 5.52
CA ARG A 212 8.96 -0.01 5.87
C ARG A 212 9.16 -1.50 6.18
N SER A 213 8.52 -1.95 7.27
CA SER A 213 8.62 -3.34 7.75
C SER A 213 8.29 -4.39 6.68
N MET A 214 7.34 -4.12 5.79
CA MET A 214 6.97 -5.06 4.71
C MET A 214 8.05 -5.22 3.65
N VAL A 215 8.83 -4.18 3.36
CA VAL A 215 9.94 -4.27 2.40
C VAL A 215 11.07 -5.13 2.95
N VAL A 216 11.38 -4.95 4.23
CA VAL A 216 12.38 -5.78 4.92
C VAL A 216 11.96 -7.24 4.92
N LEU A 217 10.72 -7.53 5.28
CA LEU A 217 10.20 -8.89 5.28
C LEU A 217 10.18 -9.52 3.87
N ALA A 218 9.76 -8.75 2.86
CA ALA A 218 9.77 -9.21 1.46
C ALA A 218 11.19 -9.58 1.00
N LEU A 219 12.21 -8.80 1.42
CA LEU A 219 13.59 -9.08 1.11
C LEU A 219 14.09 -10.35 1.82
N GLU A 220 13.77 -10.53 3.10
CA GLU A 220 14.10 -11.74 3.86
C GLU A 220 13.50 -12.99 3.25
N VAL A 221 12.21 -12.94 2.87
CA VAL A 221 11.53 -14.05 2.17
C VAL A 221 12.23 -14.36 0.85
N LYS A 222 12.52 -13.36 0.02
CA LYS A 222 13.23 -13.56 -1.26
C LYS A 222 14.63 -14.14 -1.08
N LEU A 223 15.37 -13.73 -0.05
CA LEU A 223 16.70 -14.26 0.27
C LEU A 223 16.61 -15.72 0.73
N ALA A 224 15.71 -16.02 1.66
CA ALA A 224 15.50 -17.36 2.18
C ALA A 224 15.02 -18.34 1.09
N GLN A 225 14.16 -17.90 0.18
CA GLN A 225 13.71 -18.71 -0.97
C GLN A 225 14.87 -19.14 -1.87
N LYS A 226 15.89 -18.28 -2.07
CA LYS A 226 17.10 -18.64 -2.83
C LYS A 226 17.92 -19.72 -2.13
N GLU A 227 17.81 -19.81 -0.81
CA GLU A 227 18.43 -20.86 0.01
C GLU A 227 17.53 -22.10 0.15
N GLY A 228 16.36 -22.13 -0.51
CA GLY A 228 15.39 -23.22 -0.44
C GLY A 228 14.54 -23.24 0.83
N ARG A 229 14.52 -22.15 1.62
CA ARG A 229 13.72 -22.00 2.83
C ARG A 229 12.46 -21.19 2.57
N ASN A 230 11.33 -21.62 3.13
CA ASN A 230 10.06 -20.88 3.04
C ASN A 230 9.74 -20.21 4.38
N VAL A 231 10.14 -18.94 4.50
CA VAL A 231 9.94 -18.14 5.73
C VAL A 231 8.45 -17.93 6.04
N LEU A 232 7.58 -17.80 5.04
CA LEU A 232 6.15 -17.62 5.28
C LEU A 232 5.53 -18.87 5.94
N ASP A 233 5.92 -20.07 5.50
CA ASP A 233 5.48 -21.32 6.11
C ASP A 233 6.04 -21.49 7.53
N GLU A 234 7.30 -21.12 7.75
CA GLU A 234 7.92 -21.13 9.09
C GLU A 234 7.16 -20.19 10.05
N MET A 235 6.83 -18.98 9.61
CA MET A 235 6.03 -18.02 10.37
C MET A 235 4.62 -18.56 10.66
N ALA A 236 3.96 -19.14 9.65
CA ALA A 236 2.64 -19.75 9.82
C ALA A 236 2.69 -20.85 10.90
N ALA A 237 3.67 -21.76 10.83
CA ALA A 237 3.85 -22.82 11.81
C ALA A 237 4.19 -22.29 13.23
N ASP A 238 4.93 -21.19 13.34
CA ASP A 238 5.17 -20.51 14.62
C ASP A 238 3.88 -19.93 15.22
N ILE A 239 3.05 -19.29 14.39
CA ILE A 239 1.77 -18.71 14.82
C ILE A 239 0.80 -19.82 15.22
N GLU A 240 0.71 -20.91 14.47
CA GLU A 240 -0.10 -22.08 14.84
C GLU A 240 0.31 -22.65 16.20
N ARG A 241 1.63 -22.76 16.47
CA ARG A 241 2.12 -23.17 17.79
C ARG A 241 1.74 -22.18 18.89
N ARG A 242 1.72 -20.87 18.62
CA ARG A 242 1.22 -19.86 19.58
C ARG A 242 -0.27 -20.02 19.83
N ILE A 243 -1.07 -20.20 18.77
CA ILE A 243 -2.52 -20.44 18.87
C ILE A 243 -2.76 -21.68 19.74
N ALA A 244 -2.10 -22.80 19.46
CA ALA A 244 -2.27 -24.03 20.22
C ALA A 244 -1.98 -23.84 21.71
N ARG A 245 -0.87 -23.16 22.05
CA ARG A 245 -0.54 -22.83 23.45
C ARG A 245 -1.60 -21.96 24.11
N LYS A 246 -2.08 -20.93 23.41
CA LYS A 246 -3.12 -20.01 23.90
C LYS A 246 -4.48 -20.69 24.04
N THR A 247 -4.82 -21.63 23.16
CA THR A 247 -6.03 -22.43 23.28
C THR A 247 -5.99 -23.35 24.49
N VAL A 248 -4.84 -24.00 24.76
CA VAL A 248 -4.67 -24.79 25.99
C VAL A 248 -4.78 -23.92 27.24
N GLU A 249 -4.17 -22.73 27.24
CA GLU A 249 -4.32 -21.75 28.32
C GLU A 249 -5.79 -21.35 28.52
N LEU A 250 -6.50 -21.06 27.43
CA LEU A 250 -7.92 -20.73 27.44
C LEU A 250 -8.77 -21.85 28.04
N ASP A 251 -8.53 -23.10 27.67
CA ASP A 251 -9.26 -24.26 28.19
C ASP A 251 -9.01 -24.46 29.69
N MET A 252 -7.77 -24.27 30.15
CA MET A 252 -7.44 -24.28 31.58
C MET A 252 -8.19 -23.18 32.34
N LEU A 253 -8.23 -21.96 31.79
CA LEU A 253 -8.96 -20.84 32.40
C LEU A 253 -10.47 -21.09 32.42
N ARG A 254 -11.04 -21.66 31.36
CA ARG A 254 -12.46 -22.07 31.31
C ARG A 254 -12.79 -23.08 32.39
N ALA A 255 -11.96 -24.12 32.55
CA ALA A 255 -12.12 -25.12 33.60
C ALA A 255 -12.00 -24.50 35.01
N GLN A 256 -11.00 -23.64 35.22
CA GLN A 256 -10.80 -22.94 36.49
C GLN A 256 -12.01 -22.04 36.82
N PHE A 257 -12.53 -21.31 35.83
CA PHE A 257 -13.71 -20.48 36.00
C PHE A 257 -14.94 -21.31 36.40
N SER A 258 -15.20 -22.43 35.71
CA SER A 258 -16.31 -23.33 36.04
C SER A 258 -16.23 -23.95 37.44
N ASN A 259 -15.01 -24.18 37.95
CA ASN A 259 -14.80 -24.67 39.31
C ASN A 259 -15.03 -23.60 40.38
N LEU A 260 -14.91 -22.31 40.04
CA LEU A 260 -15.19 -21.20 40.93
C LEU A 260 -16.67 -20.82 40.96
N GLU A 261 -17.43 -21.20 39.92
CA GLU A 261 -18.90 -21.04 39.86
C GLU A 261 -19.67 -22.12 40.64
N ARG A 262 -19.03 -23.26 40.95
CA ARG A 262 -19.61 -24.34 41.77
C ARG A 262 -19.40 -24.11 43.26
#